data_AF-A0A9E1P2F6-F1
#
_entry.id   AF-A0A9E1P2F6-F1
#
_cell.length_a   1.000
_cell.length_b   1.000
_cell.length_c   1.000
_cell.angle_alpha   90.00
_cell.angle_beta   90.00
_cell.angle_gamma   90.00
#
_symmetry.space_group_name_H-M   'P 1'
#
loop_
_entity.id
_entity.type
_entity.pdbx_description
1 polymer ?
#
loop_
_entity_poly.entity_id
_entity_poly.type
_entity_poly.pdbx_seq_one_letter_code
_entity_poly.pdbx_strand_id
1 'polypeptide(L)'
;MTFILHSGIDESSIDSKLGKPEYSYFFVLEGFKKALETLDSVVVVSDPSNDVDTIFEQDESSVFFSFSPPHRSPVDLACPTLSVFAWEFSNIPYETWDDDQRNDWRYVFKKHGRAIALSSYSARAVTDAMGPDFPIASIPVPVWDQSTNVRQALQESQPLKSGQLNFSGDLLDSRLFSLEISNGSFQKATLPAWDDEDFTLKFDFASPDITRLSGFYAPEDWGAWTRADTPFVELPCSLSGIVRITLKGHAYHANINKNITLSLGSSKATVALQEASAEHVLEFVLIEPASRITIRGLETTPPPGSEDRRTLGLGLISMQFSQLERTADIPTPGTGHSDTARAREPSPQPAIEAAMSQSEGAGEDKILALKGVIYTSVFNPADGRKNWIDIVTAFCYAHRTNSNATLILKMVTNNASSYMGTLRLLLTQLAPFNCRIVAIRGFLPTETYENLMAATSYYVNASHCEGLCLPLMEFLSGGVVAIAPDTTAMADYINDDIAFRVKSSVEQNVWPDDPRDLFRTLRYRINWESLRDAFLESYRVATEDPERYADMSINAQTQMEAYCSVEAVSNKLSTFLNQSVQS
;
A
#
# COMPACT_ATOMS: atom_id res chain seq x y z
N MET A 1 17.04 -32.82 -13.76
CA MET A 1 15.65 -32.38 -13.95
C MET A 1 15.62 -30.87 -13.81
N THR A 2 15.13 -30.15 -14.80
CA THR A 2 15.10 -28.68 -14.72
C THR A 2 13.74 -28.19 -14.23
N PHE A 3 13.74 -27.34 -13.20
CA PHE A 3 12.54 -26.63 -12.76
C PHE A 3 12.44 -25.28 -13.49
N ILE A 4 11.40 -25.12 -14.29
CA ILE A 4 11.13 -23.88 -15.03
C ILE A 4 10.14 -23.05 -14.21
N LEU A 5 10.45 -21.81 -13.88
CA LEU A 5 9.60 -20.94 -13.05
C LEU A 5 9.13 -19.72 -13.83
N HIS A 6 7.88 -19.32 -13.62
CA HIS A 6 7.35 -18.08 -14.17
C HIS A 6 6.33 -17.43 -13.23
N SER A 7 6.44 -16.11 -13.09
CA SER A 7 5.40 -15.22 -12.57
C SER A 7 5.17 -14.08 -13.58
N GLY A 8 3.93 -13.59 -13.71
CA GLY A 8 3.60 -12.51 -14.66
C GLY A 8 4.20 -11.13 -14.35
N ILE A 9 5.02 -11.02 -13.31
CA ILE A 9 5.77 -9.83 -12.89
C ILE A 9 7.24 -10.22 -12.70
N ASP A 10 8.13 -9.31 -13.09
CA ASP A 10 9.59 -9.39 -12.97
C ASP A 10 10.13 -8.23 -12.10
N GLU A 11 11.42 -8.29 -11.75
CA GLU A 11 12.10 -7.32 -10.90
C GLU A 11 12.00 -5.88 -11.45
N SER A 12 12.04 -5.73 -12.78
CA SER A 12 11.97 -4.44 -13.47
C SER A 12 10.62 -3.73 -13.36
N SER A 13 9.55 -4.46 -13.01
CA SER A 13 8.19 -3.91 -12.92
C SER A 13 7.58 -3.88 -11.50
N ILE A 14 8.36 -4.23 -10.46
CA ILE A 14 7.91 -4.28 -9.06
C ILE A 14 7.34 -2.95 -8.59
N ASP A 15 8.08 -1.85 -8.77
CA ASP A 15 7.64 -0.54 -8.28
C ASP A 15 6.39 -0.06 -9.05
N SER A 16 6.41 -0.12 -10.38
CA SER A 16 5.27 0.32 -11.22
C SER A 16 3.98 -0.51 -11.03
N LYS A 17 4.08 -1.74 -10.51
CA LYS A 17 2.94 -2.65 -10.28
C LYS A 17 2.61 -2.87 -8.79
N LEU A 18 3.19 -2.07 -7.88
CA LEU A 18 2.98 -2.17 -6.44
C LEU A 18 1.48 -2.17 -6.08
N GLY A 19 1.03 -3.25 -5.44
CA GLY A 19 -0.35 -3.41 -4.95
C GLY A 19 -1.30 -4.19 -5.88
N LYS A 20 -0.88 -4.61 -7.08
CA LYS A 20 -1.70 -5.50 -7.93
C LYS A 20 -1.67 -6.96 -7.41
N PRO A 21 -2.70 -7.80 -7.62
CA PRO A 21 -2.70 -9.20 -7.16
C PRO A 21 -1.46 -9.98 -7.62
N GLU A 22 -0.99 -9.74 -8.83
CA GLU A 22 0.16 -10.39 -9.45
C GLU A 22 1.50 -10.04 -8.77
N TYR A 23 1.56 -8.92 -8.04
CA TYR A 23 2.75 -8.47 -7.30
C TYR A 23 3.23 -9.53 -6.30
N SER A 24 2.27 -10.19 -5.66
CA SER A 24 2.55 -11.17 -4.60
C SER A 24 3.25 -12.41 -5.14
N TYR A 25 2.94 -12.80 -6.39
CA TYR A 25 3.46 -14.03 -7.00
C TYR A 25 4.95 -13.95 -7.33
N PHE A 26 5.49 -12.75 -7.55
CA PHE A 26 6.94 -12.56 -7.69
C PHE A 26 7.67 -12.98 -6.41
N PHE A 27 7.21 -12.54 -5.24
CA PHE A 27 7.83 -12.91 -3.95
C PHE A 27 7.61 -14.39 -3.60
N VAL A 28 6.48 -14.98 -4.01
CA VAL A 28 6.24 -16.42 -3.90
C VAL A 28 7.27 -17.18 -4.73
N LEU A 29 7.48 -16.79 -5.99
CA LEU A 29 8.48 -17.40 -6.88
C LEU A 29 9.89 -17.29 -6.29
N GLU A 30 10.31 -16.11 -5.84
CA GLU A 30 11.64 -15.89 -5.26
C GLU A 30 11.88 -16.73 -4.00
N GLY A 31 10.86 -16.94 -3.17
CA GLY A 31 10.93 -17.90 -2.07
C GLY A 31 11.13 -19.32 -2.58
N PHE A 32 10.21 -19.82 -3.42
CA PHE A 32 10.27 -21.19 -3.92
C PHE A 32 11.53 -21.50 -4.72
N LYS A 33 12.07 -20.53 -5.46
CA LYS A 33 13.32 -20.64 -6.20
C LYS A 33 14.46 -21.13 -5.30
N LYS A 34 14.64 -20.51 -4.13
CA LYS A 34 15.68 -20.90 -3.16
C LYS A 34 15.54 -22.36 -2.70
N ALA A 35 14.30 -22.84 -2.50
CA ALA A 35 14.05 -24.23 -2.13
C ALA A 35 14.26 -25.19 -3.30
N LEU A 36 13.78 -24.86 -4.50
CA LEU A 36 13.94 -25.69 -5.69
C LEU A 36 15.41 -25.82 -6.12
N GLU A 37 16.21 -24.77 -5.96
CA GLU A 37 17.67 -24.77 -6.20
C GLU A 37 18.42 -25.76 -5.30
N THR A 38 17.87 -26.13 -4.14
CA THR A 38 18.46 -27.20 -3.29
C THR A 38 18.20 -28.61 -3.81
N LEU A 39 17.22 -28.77 -4.71
CA LEU A 39 16.78 -30.07 -5.23
C LEU A 39 17.39 -30.36 -6.60
N ASP A 40 17.34 -29.39 -7.53
CA ASP A 40 17.89 -29.52 -8.89
C ASP A 40 18.03 -28.12 -9.55
N SER A 41 18.37 -28.09 -10.84
CA SER A 41 18.59 -26.87 -11.61
C SER A 41 17.30 -26.07 -11.81
N VAL A 42 17.38 -24.75 -11.67
CA VAL A 42 16.25 -23.82 -11.82
C VAL A 42 16.49 -22.82 -12.95
N VAL A 43 15.47 -22.60 -13.78
CA VAL A 43 15.45 -21.56 -14.82
C VAL A 43 14.21 -20.71 -14.67
N VAL A 44 14.35 -19.39 -14.61
CA VAL A 44 13.23 -18.44 -14.59
C VAL A 44 13.01 -17.90 -16.00
N VAL A 45 11.79 -17.97 -16.51
CA VAL A 45 11.41 -17.51 -17.86
C VAL A 45 10.46 -16.32 -17.81
N SER A 46 10.59 -15.41 -18.77
CA SER A 46 9.71 -14.24 -18.89
C SER A 46 8.53 -14.51 -19.82
N ASP A 47 8.69 -15.34 -20.86
CA ASP A 47 7.63 -15.71 -21.78
C ASP A 47 7.37 -17.22 -21.78
N PRO A 48 6.49 -17.71 -20.89
CA PRO A 48 6.26 -19.14 -20.76
C PRO A 48 5.65 -19.77 -22.02
N SER A 49 5.04 -18.97 -22.91
CA SER A 49 4.41 -19.48 -24.14
C SER A 49 5.43 -19.90 -25.19
N ASN A 50 6.64 -19.32 -25.16
CA ASN A 50 7.72 -19.59 -26.10
C ASN A 50 8.86 -20.40 -25.46
N ASP A 51 9.17 -20.14 -24.20
CA ASP A 51 10.39 -20.64 -23.58
C ASP A 51 10.21 -22.03 -22.94
N VAL A 52 9.04 -22.34 -22.37
CA VAL A 52 8.83 -23.55 -21.56
C VAL A 52 9.00 -24.83 -22.37
N ASP A 53 8.29 -24.94 -23.50
CA ASP A 53 8.38 -26.14 -24.34
C ASP A 53 9.74 -26.24 -25.03
N THR A 54 10.37 -25.12 -25.38
CA THR A 54 11.74 -25.09 -25.90
C THR A 54 12.75 -25.68 -24.91
N ILE A 55 12.61 -25.40 -23.62
CA ILE A 55 13.46 -25.98 -22.57
C ILE A 55 13.11 -27.45 -22.35
N PHE A 56 11.82 -27.80 -22.36
CA PHE A 56 11.37 -29.18 -22.18
C PHE A 56 11.83 -30.11 -23.31
N GLU A 57 11.92 -29.63 -24.55
CA GLU A 57 12.50 -30.37 -25.67
C GLU A 57 14.00 -30.70 -25.47
N GLN A 58 14.71 -29.90 -24.67
CA GLN A 58 16.14 -30.12 -24.37
C GLN A 58 16.33 -31.00 -23.13
N ASP A 59 15.40 -30.97 -22.18
CA ASP A 59 15.36 -31.79 -20.99
C ASP A 59 13.91 -32.26 -20.71
N GLU A 60 13.55 -33.43 -21.24
CA GLU A 60 12.22 -34.04 -21.07
C GLU A 60 11.89 -34.41 -19.62
N SER A 61 12.84 -34.28 -18.69
CA SER A 61 12.57 -34.43 -17.26
C SER A 61 12.08 -33.13 -16.60
N SER A 62 12.06 -32.01 -17.32
CA SER A 62 11.70 -30.70 -16.77
C SER A 62 10.24 -30.60 -16.33
N VAL A 63 9.99 -29.79 -15.30
CA VAL A 63 8.65 -29.46 -14.82
C VAL A 63 8.50 -27.95 -14.71
N PHE A 64 7.38 -27.44 -15.23
CA PHE A 64 7.06 -26.03 -15.19
C PHE A 64 6.22 -25.66 -13.96
N PHE A 65 6.69 -24.74 -13.13
CA PHE A 65 5.97 -24.16 -12.00
C PHE A 65 5.39 -22.81 -12.40
N SER A 66 4.06 -22.75 -12.53
CA SER A 66 3.33 -21.53 -12.83
C SER A 66 2.89 -20.84 -11.54
N PHE A 67 3.52 -19.70 -11.23
CA PHE A 67 3.19 -18.85 -10.09
C PHE A 67 2.18 -17.78 -10.52
N SER A 68 0.91 -18.15 -10.55
CA SER A 68 -0.19 -17.27 -10.92
C SER A 68 -1.54 -17.82 -10.44
N PRO A 69 -2.62 -17.01 -10.43
CA PRO A 69 -3.97 -17.54 -10.32
C PRO A 69 -4.22 -18.56 -11.45
N PRO A 70 -4.85 -19.72 -11.20
CA PRO A 70 -5.01 -20.78 -12.20
C PRO A 70 -5.59 -20.31 -13.54
N HIS A 71 -6.56 -19.41 -13.53
CA HIS A 71 -7.17 -18.89 -14.76
C HIS A 71 -6.20 -18.10 -15.68
N ARG A 72 -5.04 -17.69 -15.15
CA ARG A 72 -3.96 -17.00 -15.88
C ARG A 72 -2.82 -17.93 -16.28
N SER A 73 -2.74 -19.14 -15.73
CA SER A 73 -1.68 -20.08 -16.07
C SER A 73 -1.85 -20.57 -17.53
N PRO A 74 -0.74 -20.72 -18.28
CA PRO A 74 -0.78 -21.39 -19.58
C PRO A 74 -1.33 -22.80 -19.44
N VAL A 75 -2.19 -23.19 -20.38
CA VAL A 75 -2.69 -24.57 -20.51
C VAL A 75 -2.25 -25.11 -21.86
N ASP A 76 -2.18 -26.44 -21.99
CA ASP A 76 -1.81 -27.16 -23.22
C ASP A 76 -0.34 -27.06 -23.65
N LEU A 77 0.57 -26.76 -22.71
CA LEU A 77 2.02 -26.91 -22.90
C LEU A 77 2.40 -28.40 -22.98
N ALA A 78 3.46 -28.73 -23.72
CA ALA A 78 4.03 -30.07 -23.75
C ALA A 78 4.71 -30.43 -22.42
N CYS A 79 5.34 -29.44 -21.79
CA CYS A 79 5.96 -29.58 -20.47
C CYS A 79 4.91 -29.82 -19.37
N PRO A 80 5.10 -30.83 -18.49
CA PRO A 80 4.27 -31.00 -17.31
C PRO A 80 4.22 -29.73 -16.45
N THR A 81 3.02 -29.17 -16.32
CA THR A 81 2.79 -27.91 -15.62
C THR A 81 2.22 -28.16 -14.22
N LEU A 82 2.74 -27.45 -13.23
CA LEU A 82 2.31 -27.44 -11.84
C LEU A 82 1.88 -26.02 -11.48
N SER A 83 0.62 -25.84 -11.09
CA SER A 83 0.15 -24.55 -10.55
C SER A 83 0.60 -24.35 -9.11
N VAL A 84 1.25 -23.23 -8.82
CA VAL A 84 1.51 -22.76 -7.45
C VAL A 84 0.65 -21.54 -7.18
N PHE A 85 -0.33 -21.64 -6.28
CA PHE A 85 -1.35 -20.60 -6.13
C PHE A 85 -1.78 -20.35 -4.69
N ALA A 86 -2.22 -19.12 -4.43
CA ALA A 86 -2.87 -18.71 -3.19
C ALA A 86 -4.39 -18.69 -3.39
N TRP A 87 -5.15 -19.13 -2.38
CA TRP A 87 -6.61 -19.00 -2.37
C TRP A 87 -7.17 -18.88 -0.96
N GLU A 88 -8.08 -17.94 -0.77
CA GLU A 88 -8.53 -17.54 0.58
C GLU A 88 -10.03 -17.71 0.85
N PHE A 89 -10.79 -18.20 -0.13
CA PHE A 89 -12.24 -18.38 0.00
C PHE A 89 -12.62 -19.86 0.16
N SER A 90 -13.83 -20.13 0.65
CA SER A 90 -14.25 -21.49 1.04
C SER A 90 -14.36 -22.50 -0.10
N ASN A 91 -14.44 -22.05 -1.35
CA ASN A 91 -14.45 -22.90 -2.54
C ASN A 91 -13.72 -22.19 -3.68
N ILE A 92 -13.14 -22.95 -4.61
CA ILE A 92 -12.54 -22.40 -5.84
C ILE A 92 -13.63 -22.07 -6.88
N PRO A 93 -13.35 -21.17 -7.85
CA PRO A 93 -14.23 -20.97 -9.00
C PRO A 93 -14.48 -22.27 -9.76
N TYR A 94 -15.76 -22.60 -9.97
CA TYR A 94 -16.21 -23.83 -10.62
C TYR A 94 -17.21 -23.57 -11.75
N GLU A 95 -17.33 -22.31 -12.20
CA GLU A 95 -18.21 -21.89 -13.30
C GLU A 95 -17.40 -21.15 -14.35
N THR A 96 -17.93 -21.09 -15.57
CA THR A 96 -17.37 -20.31 -16.67
C THR A 96 -18.11 -18.97 -16.79
N TRP A 97 -17.36 -17.91 -17.04
CA TRP A 97 -17.86 -16.60 -17.48
C TRP A 97 -16.99 -16.06 -18.60
N ASP A 98 -17.48 -15.06 -19.34
CA ASP A 98 -16.80 -14.40 -20.47
C ASP A 98 -16.27 -15.34 -21.56
N ASP A 99 -16.94 -16.48 -21.76
CA ASP A 99 -16.55 -17.54 -22.71
C ASP A 99 -15.13 -18.10 -22.50
N ASP A 100 -14.52 -17.90 -21.32
CA ASP A 100 -13.19 -18.42 -20.97
C ASP A 100 -13.29 -19.60 -19.99
N GLN A 101 -13.03 -20.81 -20.49
CA GLN A 101 -13.07 -22.04 -19.69
C GLN A 101 -12.10 -22.03 -18.49
N ARG A 102 -11.03 -21.23 -18.54
CA ARG A 102 -10.04 -21.15 -17.47
C ARG A 102 -10.60 -20.51 -16.20
N ASN A 103 -11.71 -19.78 -16.31
CA ASN A 103 -12.44 -19.26 -15.16
C ASN A 103 -13.03 -20.37 -14.28
N ASP A 104 -13.34 -21.55 -14.85
CA ASP A 104 -13.54 -22.76 -14.05
C ASP A 104 -12.17 -23.37 -13.72
N TRP A 105 -11.68 -23.13 -12.51
CA TRP A 105 -10.33 -23.56 -12.13
C TRP A 105 -10.16 -25.09 -12.18
N ARG A 106 -11.25 -25.86 -12.12
CA ARG A 106 -11.20 -27.31 -12.30
C ARG A 106 -10.73 -27.71 -13.69
N TYR A 107 -11.03 -26.90 -14.71
CA TYR A 107 -10.53 -27.11 -16.07
C TYR A 107 -9.01 -27.00 -16.10
N VAL A 108 -8.45 -25.93 -15.52
CA VAL A 108 -7.00 -25.70 -15.45
C VAL A 108 -6.32 -26.82 -14.68
N PHE A 109 -6.83 -27.17 -13.51
CA PHE A 109 -6.27 -28.25 -12.70
C PHE A 109 -6.30 -29.61 -13.41
N LYS A 110 -7.34 -29.92 -14.19
CA LYS A 110 -7.37 -31.13 -15.03
C LYS A 110 -6.29 -31.12 -16.10
N LYS A 111 -5.99 -29.96 -16.69
CA LYS A 111 -4.93 -29.80 -17.70
C LYS A 111 -3.52 -29.96 -17.10
N HIS A 112 -3.30 -29.44 -15.90
CA HIS A 112 -2.01 -29.54 -15.20
C HIS A 112 -1.79 -30.88 -14.51
N GLY A 113 -2.86 -31.52 -14.05
CA GLY A 113 -2.82 -32.84 -13.40
C GLY A 113 -2.32 -32.82 -11.95
N ARG A 114 -1.70 -31.73 -11.48
CA ARG A 114 -1.27 -31.55 -10.09
C ARG A 114 -1.16 -30.06 -9.72
N ALA A 115 -1.22 -29.76 -8.43
CA ALA A 115 -1.07 -28.38 -7.94
C ALA A 115 -0.39 -28.30 -6.56
N ILE A 116 0.21 -27.15 -6.27
CA ILE A 116 0.62 -26.73 -4.94
C ILE A 116 -0.26 -25.55 -4.53
N ALA A 117 -0.96 -25.69 -3.42
CA ALA A 117 -1.61 -24.57 -2.77
C ALA A 117 -0.75 -24.06 -1.62
N LEU A 118 -0.74 -22.74 -1.39
CA LEU A 118 0.11 -22.15 -0.34
C LEU A 118 -0.39 -22.42 1.10
N SER A 119 -1.57 -23.04 1.26
CA SER A 119 -2.12 -23.39 2.58
C SER A 119 -2.99 -24.64 2.54
N SER A 120 -3.18 -25.26 3.71
CA SER A 120 -4.04 -26.43 3.87
C SER A 120 -5.51 -26.07 3.60
N TYR A 121 -5.91 -24.82 3.89
CA TYR A 121 -7.23 -24.30 3.59
C TYR A 121 -7.50 -24.25 2.08
N SER A 122 -6.56 -23.68 1.32
CA SER A 122 -6.61 -23.64 -0.14
C SER A 122 -6.60 -25.06 -0.73
N ALA A 123 -5.76 -25.95 -0.20
CA ALA A 123 -5.68 -27.34 -0.67
C ALA A 123 -7.02 -28.08 -0.48
N ARG A 124 -7.66 -27.93 0.69
CA ARG A 124 -9.00 -28.48 0.96
C ARG A 124 -10.04 -27.99 -0.02
N ALA A 125 -10.07 -26.69 -0.33
CA ALA A 125 -11.02 -26.12 -1.28
C ALA A 125 -10.90 -26.73 -2.69
N VAL A 126 -9.69 -27.12 -3.11
CA VAL A 126 -9.49 -27.85 -4.37
C VAL A 126 -9.87 -29.32 -4.22
N THR A 127 -9.48 -29.99 -3.14
CA THR A 127 -9.87 -31.39 -2.88
C THR A 127 -11.39 -31.56 -2.90
N ASP A 128 -12.14 -30.62 -2.31
CA ASP A 128 -13.60 -30.62 -2.32
C ASP A 128 -14.20 -30.48 -3.74
N ALA A 129 -13.51 -29.74 -4.63
CA ALA A 129 -13.98 -29.47 -5.99
C ALA A 129 -13.49 -30.49 -7.03
N MET A 130 -12.31 -31.07 -6.84
CA MET A 130 -11.63 -31.98 -7.78
C MET A 130 -11.75 -33.45 -7.37
N GLY A 131 -12.05 -33.72 -6.10
CA GLY A 131 -12.06 -35.05 -5.51
C GLY A 131 -10.75 -35.40 -4.79
N PRO A 132 -10.77 -36.43 -3.92
CA PRO A 132 -9.63 -36.83 -3.09
C PRO A 132 -8.44 -37.39 -3.88
N ASP A 133 -8.65 -37.82 -5.12
CA ASP A 133 -7.61 -38.42 -5.96
C ASP A 133 -6.78 -37.38 -6.71
N PHE A 134 -7.19 -36.11 -6.74
CA PHE A 134 -6.43 -35.06 -7.40
C PHE A 134 -5.14 -34.73 -6.62
N PRO A 135 -3.94 -34.83 -7.23
CA PRO A 135 -2.69 -34.55 -6.54
C PRO A 135 -2.54 -33.07 -6.18
N ILE A 136 -2.72 -32.75 -4.90
CA ILE A 136 -2.51 -31.41 -4.37
C ILE A 136 -1.74 -31.43 -3.06
N ALA A 137 -0.71 -30.58 -2.97
CA ALA A 137 0.05 -30.38 -1.74
C ALA A 137 -0.17 -28.98 -1.16
N SER A 138 -0.14 -28.89 0.18
CA SER A 138 -0.02 -27.63 0.89
C SER A 138 1.45 -27.36 1.20
N ILE A 139 2.03 -26.36 0.53
CA ILE A 139 3.43 -25.99 0.70
C ILE A 139 3.51 -24.47 0.81
N PRO A 140 3.92 -23.91 1.96
CA PRO A 140 4.03 -22.47 2.14
C PRO A 140 5.27 -21.90 1.44
N VAL A 141 5.34 -20.57 1.32
CA VAL A 141 6.53 -19.88 0.80
C VAL A 141 7.65 -19.90 1.86
N PRO A 142 8.90 -20.25 1.48
CA PRO A 142 10.01 -20.23 2.42
C PRO A 142 10.51 -18.80 2.66
N VAL A 143 10.20 -18.25 3.83
CA VAL A 143 10.58 -16.89 4.23
C VAL A 143 11.44 -16.83 5.48
N TRP A 144 11.58 -17.96 6.19
CA TRP A 144 12.28 -17.99 7.47
C TRP A 144 13.75 -17.59 7.33
N ASP A 145 14.48 -18.17 6.39
CA ASP A 145 15.92 -17.93 6.20
C ASP A 145 16.25 -16.47 5.86
N GLN A 146 15.30 -15.75 5.25
CA GLN A 146 15.44 -14.34 4.86
C GLN A 146 15.45 -13.40 6.08
N SER A 147 14.84 -13.82 7.19
CA SER A 147 14.71 -12.99 8.40
C SER A 147 15.89 -13.11 9.37
N THR A 148 17.05 -13.61 8.91
CA THR A 148 18.22 -13.85 9.77
C THR A 148 18.73 -12.56 10.43
N ASN A 149 18.84 -11.46 9.67
CA ASN A 149 19.26 -10.16 10.21
C ASN A 149 18.28 -9.63 11.26
N VAL A 150 16.97 -9.77 10.99
CA VAL A 150 15.91 -9.36 11.91
C VAL A 150 15.97 -10.19 13.20
N ARG A 151 16.12 -11.52 13.11
CA ARG A 151 16.29 -12.37 14.29
C ARG A 151 17.50 -11.97 15.12
N GLN A 152 18.65 -11.69 14.49
CA GLN A 152 19.85 -11.21 15.18
C GLN A 152 19.59 -9.87 15.89
N ALA A 153 18.92 -8.93 15.22
CA ALA A 153 18.53 -7.66 15.83
C ALA A 153 17.50 -7.82 16.98
N LEU A 154 16.70 -8.88 16.95
CA LEU A 154 15.65 -9.17 17.93
C LEU A 154 16.07 -10.10 19.08
N GLN A 155 17.23 -10.77 19.02
CA GLN A 155 17.71 -11.73 20.04
C GLN A 155 17.71 -11.17 21.47
N GLU A 156 17.99 -9.87 21.64
CA GLU A 156 17.97 -9.18 22.94
C GLU A 156 16.88 -8.10 23.02
N SER A 157 16.00 -8.04 22.01
CA SER A 157 15.06 -6.94 21.86
C SER A 157 13.87 -7.11 22.79
N GLN A 158 13.65 -6.08 23.60
CA GLN A 158 12.47 -5.98 24.46
C GLN A 158 11.24 -5.57 23.64
N PRO A 159 10.02 -5.91 24.10
CA PRO A 159 8.79 -5.48 23.46
C PRO A 159 8.65 -3.94 23.43
N LEU A 160 9.25 -3.21 24.38
CA LEU A 160 9.32 -1.74 24.31
C LEU A 160 10.47 -1.32 23.40
N LYS A 161 10.13 -0.56 22.36
CA LYS A 161 11.08 -0.10 21.35
C LYS A 161 11.49 1.35 21.60
N SER A 162 12.71 1.67 21.20
CA SER A 162 13.24 3.03 21.18
C SER A 162 14.27 3.11 20.05
N GLY A 163 14.02 3.97 19.07
CA GLY A 163 14.90 4.08 17.90
C GLY A 163 14.39 5.06 16.86
N GLN A 164 15.00 4.99 15.68
CA GLN A 164 14.63 5.79 14.52
C GLN A 164 14.54 4.87 13.31
N LEU A 165 13.57 5.14 12.44
CA LEU A 165 13.44 4.52 11.13
C LEU A 165 13.73 5.58 10.08
N ASN A 166 14.76 5.35 9.28
CA ASN A 166 15.09 6.20 8.13
C ASN A 166 14.48 5.59 6.88
N PHE A 167 13.78 6.38 6.09
CA PHE A 167 13.21 5.91 4.84
C PHE A 167 12.95 7.07 3.88
N SER A 168 12.92 6.76 2.58
CA SER A 168 12.47 7.68 1.53
C SER A 168 11.02 7.33 1.17
N GLY A 169 10.14 8.33 1.11
CA GLY A 169 8.72 8.13 0.79
C GLY A 169 7.78 9.09 1.51
N ASP A 170 6.47 8.86 1.41
CA ASP A 170 5.50 9.71 2.10
C ASP A 170 5.28 9.26 3.54
N LEU A 171 5.07 10.27 4.38
CA LEU A 171 4.77 10.12 5.79
C LEU A 171 3.49 10.88 6.12
N LEU A 172 2.52 10.17 6.66
CA LEU A 172 1.40 10.74 7.38
C LEU A 172 1.57 10.37 8.85
N ASP A 173 1.66 11.36 9.73
CA ASP A 173 1.71 11.14 11.18
C ASP A 173 0.58 11.92 11.87
N SER A 174 -0.30 11.21 12.58
CA SER A 174 -1.40 11.78 13.38
C SER A 174 -1.00 12.96 14.28
N ARG A 175 0.26 13.03 14.73
CA ARG A 175 0.78 14.13 15.57
C ARG A 175 1.05 15.42 14.80
N LEU A 176 1.19 15.35 13.48
CA LEU A 176 1.50 16.51 12.62
C LEU A 176 0.25 17.18 12.06
N PHE A 177 -0.94 16.61 12.25
CA PHE A 177 -2.20 17.16 11.75
C PHE A 177 -2.99 17.93 12.80
N SER A 178 -3.64 19.00 12.37
CA SER A 178 -4.69 19.66 13.13
C SER A 178 -6.02 18.93 12.92
N LEU A 179 -6.30 17.93 13.77
CA LEU A 179 -7.56 17.19 13.79
C LEU A 179 -8.68 18.01 14.46
N GLU A 180 -9.13 19.11 13.84
CA GLU A 180 -10.24 19.91 14.36
C GLU A 180 -11.48 19.87 13.47
N ILE A 181 -12.61 19.44 14.06
CA ILE A 181 -13.96 19.86 13.68
C ILE A 181 -14.36 20.90 14.73
N SER A 182 -14.61 22.14 14.30
CA SER A 182 -14.79 23.32 15.15
C SER A 182 -15.87 23.17 16.24
N ASN A 183 -15.46 23.11 17.51
CA ASN A 183 -15.75 24.08 18.58
C ASN A 183 -15.36 23.49 19.94
N GLY A 184 -14.17 23.86 20.45
CA GLY A 184 -13.76 23.54 21.82
C GLY A 184 -12.31 23.07 21.93
N SER A 185 -11.39 24.01 21.70
CA SER A 185 -9.93 23.99 21.93
C SER A 185 -9.21 22.64 22.10
N PHE A 186 -8.38 22.30 21.12
CA PHE A 186 -7.19 21.45 21.32
C PHE A 186 -5.96 22.07 20.65
N GLN A 187 -4.80 21.93 21.29
CA GLN A 187 -3.58 22.63 20.91
C GLN A 187 -3.03 22.09 19.59
N LYS A 188 -2.96 22.97 18.60
CA LYS A 188 -2.45 22.73 17.24
C LYS A 188 -0.98 22.31 17.30
N ALA A 189 -0.59 21.25 16.59
CA ALA A 189 0.81 21.06 16.21
C ALA A 189 1.25 22.31 15.41
N THR A 190 2.26 23.02 15.90
CA THR A 190 2.73 24.26 15.28
C THR A 190 3.40 23.92 13.96
N LEU A 191 2.76 24.25 12.83
CA LEU A 191 3.41 24.22 11.53
C LEU A 191 4.61 25.19 11.53
N PRO A 192 5.69 24.90 10.78
CA PRO A 192 6.79 25.84 10.63
C PRO A 192 6.28 27.18 10.08
N ALA A 193 6.84 28.28 10.58
CA ALA A 193 6.60 29.59 9.98
C ALA A 193 7.16 29.59 8.55
N TRP A 194 6.47 30.28 7.64
CA TRP A 194 7.01 30.52 6.31
C TRP A 194 8.28 31.36 6.40
N ASP A 195 9.29 30.98 5.65
CA ASP A 195 10.59 31.63 5.53
C ASP A 195 10.62 32.73 4.46
N ASP A 196 9.45 33.12 3.95
CA ASP A 196 9.24 34.09 2.88
C ASP A 196 9.79 33.68 1.50
N GLU A 197 10.28 32.44 1.34
CA GLU A 197 10.73 31.91 0.05
C GLU A 197 9.55 31.45 -0.81
N ASP A 198 9.62 31.71 -2.11
CA ASP A 198 8.61 31.31 -3.07
C ASP A 198 8.51 29.78 -3.13
N PHE A 199 7.28 29.24 -3.08
CA PHE A 199 7.06 27.81 -3.27
C PHE A 199 5.84 27.54 -4.14
N THR A 200 5.81 26.37 -4.78
CA THR A 200 4.71 25.94 -5.65
C THR A 200 4.18 24.60 -5.22
N LEU A 201 2.86 24.51 -5.08
CA LEU A 201 2.13 23.26 -4.93
C LEU A 201 1.60 22.83 -6.30
N LYS A 202 1.86 21.58 -6.68
CA LYS A 202 1.32 20.96 -7.91
C LYS A 202 0.33 19.85 -7.58
N PHE A 203 -0.69 19.67 -8.40
CA PHE A 203 -1.81 18.78 -8.07
C PHE A 203 -2.06 17.68 -9.09
N ASP A 204 -1.09 17.38 -9.96
CA ASP A 204 -1.09 16.18 -10.80
C ASP A 204 -0.83 14.92 -9.97
N PHE A 205 -1.19 13.73 -10.48
CA PHE A 205 -1.08 12.47 -9.74
C PHE A 205 0.34 12.09 -9.32
N ALA A 206 1.38 12.64 -9.95
CA ALA A 206 2.77 12.37 -9.61
C ALA A 206 3.29 13.27 -8.48
N SER A 207 2.59 14.38 -8.20
CA SER A 207 3.00 15.35 -7.18
C SER A 207 2.77 14.84 -5.75
N PRO A 208 3.74 15.02 -4.82
CA PRO A 208 3.52 14.73 -3.40
C PRO A 208 2.51 15.68 -2.74
N ASP A 209 2.24 16.84 -3.33
CA ASP A 209 1.33 17.85 -2.78
C ASP A 209 -0.16 17.49 -2.94
N ILE A 210 -0.49 16.43 -3.69
CA ILE A 210 -1.86 15.90 -3.75
C ILE A 210 -2.41 15.53 -2.36
N THR A 211 -1.51 15.20 -1.44
CA THR A 211 -1.83 14.86 -0.04
C THR A 211 -2.42 16.05 0.75
N ARG A 212 -2.32 17.26 0.20
CA ARG A 212 -2.80 18.53 0.77
C ARG A 212 -4.23 18.87 0.37
N LEU A 213 -4.80 18.13 -0.59
CA LEU A 213 -6.15 18.36 -1.09
C LEU A 213 -7.20 17.65 -0.24
N SER A 214 -8.23 18.38 0.18
CA SER A 214 -9.41 17.83 0.85
C SER A 214 -10.70 18.28 0.15
N GLY A 215 -11.60 17.33 -0.09
CA GLY A 215 -12.82 17.57 -0.86
C GLY A 215 -12.61 17.56 -2.39
N PHE A 216 -11.54 16.91 -2.88
CA PHE A 216 -11.25 16.72 -4.30
C PHE A 216 -11.43 15.24 -4.70
N TYR A 217 -11.59 14.99 -5.99
CA TYR A 217 -11.46 13.67 -6.60
C TYR A 217 -9.99 13.23 -6.65
N ALA A 218 -9.76 11.96 -7.01
CA ALA A 218 -8.42 11.48 -7.30
C ALA A 218 -7.76 12.38 -8.36
N PRO A 219 -6.51 12.83 -8.15
CA PRO A 219 -5.76 13.61 -9.13
C PRO A 219 -5.57 12.85 -10.44
N GLU A 220 -5.59 13.60 -11.53
CA GLU A 220 -5.32 13.18 -12.91
C GLU A 220 -3.91 13.65 -13.32
N ASP A 221 -3.49 13.41 -14.56
CA ASP A 221 -2.16 13.78 -15.09
C ASP A 221 -1.90 15.28 -15.19
N TRP A 222 -2.96 16.09 -15.12
CA TRP A 222 -2.89 17.53 -15.19
C TRP A 222 -3.23 18.24 -13.87
N GLY A 223 -3.95 17.61 -12.93
CA GLY A 223 -4.53 18.29 -11.76
C GLY A 223 -5.66 17.51 -11.08
N ALA A 224 -6.43 18.15 -10.22
CA ALA A 224 -7.53 17.52 -9.48
C ALA A 224 -8.83 18.31 -9.53
N TRP A 225 -9.94 17.61 -9.70
CA TRP A 225 -11.29 18.19 -9.65
C TRP A 225 -11.81 18.29 -8.22
N THR A 226 -12.40 19.43 -7.85
CA THR A 226 -13.17 19.52 -6.61
C THR A 226 -14.41 18.63 -6.66
N ARG A 227 -14.70 17.95 -5.55
CA ARG A 227 -15.89 17.12 -5.34
C ARG A 227 -16.89 17.75 -4.37
N ALA A 228 -16.38 18.44 -3.35
CA ALA A 228 -17.19 19.04 -2.27
C ALA A 228 -17.58 20.50 -2.59
N ASP A 229 -18.58 21.00 -1.88
CA ASP A 229 -19.04 22.40 -1.91
C ASP A 229 -18.06 23.37 -1.21
N THR A 230 -17.34 22.87 -0.19
CA THR A 230 -16.31 23.61 0.54
C THR A 230 -14.97 22.86 0.63
N PRO A 231 -14.28 22.62 -0.51
CA PRO A 231 -13.00 21.94 -0.50
C PRO A 231 -11.90 22.87 0.03
N PHE A 232 -10.78 22.30 0.48
CA PHE A 232 -9.66 23.07 0.99
C PHE A 232 -8.29 22.47 0.66
N VAL A 233 -7.28 23.34 0.65
CA VAL A 233 -5.86 23.00 0.47
C VAL A 233 -5.10 23.33 1.76
N GLU A 234 -4.35 22.36 2.30
CA GLU A 234 -3.48 22.56 3.46
C GLU A 234 -2.06 22.96 3.05
N LEU A 235 -1.53 24.02 3.66
CA LEU A 235 -0.21 24.55 3.33
C LEU A 235 0.89 23.88 4.17
N PRO A 236 2.12 23.74 3.64
CA PRO A 236 3.26 23.14 4.35
C PRO A 236 3.74 23.97 5.55
N CYS A 237 3.46 25.27 5.53
CA CYS A 237 3.90 26.24 6.51
C CYS A 237 2.74 27.17 6.89
N SER A 238 2.94 27.93 7.96
CA SER A 238 2.03 29.00 8.34
C SER A 238 2.47 30.29 7.65
N LEU A 239 1.64 30.79 6.72
CA LEU A 239 1.88 32.05 6.02
C LEU A 239 1.46 33.24 6.89
N SER A 240 2.16 34.37 6.74
CA SER A 240 1.83 35.64 7.39
C SER A 240 2.16 36.83 6.48
N GLY A 241 1.60 38.01 6.75
CA GLY A 241 1.87 39.21 5.96
C GLY A 241 1.07 39.28 4.66
N ILE A 242 1.64 39.87 3.62
CA ILE A 242 1.01 40.03 2.30
C ILE A 242 1.49 38.91 1.40
N VAL A 243 0.57 38.00 1.06
CA VAL A 243 0.85 36.82 0.26
C VAL A 243 0.20 37.00 -1.11
N ARG A 244 0.99 36.80 -2.17
CA ARG A 244 0.48 36.61 -3.52
C ARG A 244 0.35 35.12 -3.81
N ILE A 245 -0.80 34.72 -4.34
CA ILE A 245 -1.08 33.37 -4.79
C ILE A 245 -1.40 33.40 -6.28
N THR A 246 -0.56 32.75 -7.09
CA THR A 246 -0.86 32.48 -8.50
C THR A 246 -1.51 31.10 -8.59
N LEU A 247 -2.83 31.09 -8.77
CA LEU A 247 -3.63 29.89 -8.95
C LEU A 247 -3.73 29.54 -10.42
N LYS A 248 -3.37 28.31 -10.79
CA LYS A 248 -3.60 27.75 -12.11
C LYS A 248 -4.74 26.74 -12.07
N GLY A 249 -5.75 26.93 -12.91
CA GLY A 249 -6.91 26.04 -12.94
C GLY A 249 -7.92 26.44 -13.99
N HIS A 250 -9.03 25.71 -14.00
CA HIS A 250 -10.17 25.94 -14.87
C HIS A 250 -11.48 25.59 -14.17
N ALA A 251 -12.61 26.03 -14.71
CA ALA A 251 -13.94 25.74 -14.18
C ALA A 251 -14.72 24.81 -15.11
N TYR A 252 -15.66 24.07 -14.52
CA TYR A 252 -16.58 23.23 -15.25
C TYR A 252 -18.02 23.75 -15.16
N HIS A 253 -18.72 23.73 -16.30
CA HIS A 253 -20.14 24.02 -16.42
C HIS A 253 -20.60 25.32 -15.71
N ALA A 254 -21.51 25.23 -14.73
CA ALA A 254 -22.11 26.35 -14.02
C ALA A 254 -21.10 27.18 -13.20
N ASN A 255 -19.86 26.71 -13.08
CA ASN A 255 -18.77 27.43 -12.42
C ASN A 255 -17.98 28.32 -13.39
N ILE A 256 -18.18 28.20 -14.71
CA ILE A 256 -17.48 29.03 -15.71
C ILE A 256 -17.91 30.49 -15.54
N ASN A 257 -16.92 31.38 -15.40
CA ASN A 257 -17.06 32.81 -15.13
C ASN A 257 -17.84 33.14 -13.83
N LYS A 258 -18.07 32.15 -12.97
CA LYS A 258 -18.69 32.36 -11.66
C LYS A 258 -17.62 32.83 -10.67
N ASN A 259 -17.96 33.80 -9.83
CA ASN A 259 -17.08 34.24 -8.75
C ASN A 259 -16.99 33.16 -7.66
N ILE A 260 -15.85 32.50 -7.59
CA ILE A 260 -15.48 31.53 -6.56
C ILE A 260 -14.65 32.24 -5.51
N THR A 261 -14.93 32.03 -4.23
CA THR A 261 -14.22 32.68 -3.13
C THR A 261 -13.16 31.76 -2.56
N LEU A 262 -11.91 32.23 -2.51
CA LEU A 262 -10.82 31.61 -1.77
C LEU A 262 -10.62 32.36 -0.46
N SER A 263 -10.52 31.64 0.65
CA SER A 263 -10.27 32.20 1.99
C SER A 263 -8.98 31.63 2.56
N LEU A 264 -8.06 32.50 2.99
CA LEU A 264 -6.84 32.15 3.72
C LEU A 264 -6.86 32.90 5.06
N GLY A 265 -7.09 32.16 6.15
CA GLY A 265 -7.40 32.76 7.45
C GLY A 265 -8.68 33.61 7.37
N SER A 266 -8.62 34.85 7.84
CA SER A 266 -9.70 35.83 7.72
C SER A 266 -9.74 36.55 6.36
N SER A 267 -8.67 36.49 5.56
CA SER A 267 -8.56 37.17 4.26
C SER A 267 -9.28 36.38 3.18
N LYS A 268 -9.94 37.09 2.25
CA LYS A 268 -10.69 36.49 1.14
C LYS A 268 -10.35 37.17 -0.17
N ALA A 269 -10.27 36.37 -1.23
CA ALA A 269 -10.16 36.83 -2.61
C ALA A 269 -11.16 36.06 -3.48
N THR A 270 -11.58 36.67 -4.59
CA THR A 270 -12.51 36.04 -5.55
C THR A 270 -11.85 35.86 -6.90
N VAL A 271 -12.13 34.73 -7.53
CA VAL A 271 -11.64 34.41 -8.88
C VAL A 271 -12.81 33.93 -9.74
N ALA A 272 -12.83 34.34 -11.01
CA ALA A 272 -13.72 33.81 -12.02
C ALA A 272 -12.90 33.03 -13.04
N LEU A 273 -13.04 31.70 -13.03
CA LEU A 273 -12.27 30.80 -13.89
C LEU A 273 -13.01 30.54 -15.20
N GLN A 274 -12.23 30.30 -16.25
CA GLN A 274 -12.74 29.93 -17.57
C GLN A 274 -12.69 28.41 -17.75
N GLU A 275 -13.29 27.92 -18.84
CA GLU A 275 -13.18 26.50 -19.23
C GLU A 275 -11.74 26.13 -19.62
N ALA A 276 -11.02 27.05 -20.28
CA ALA A 276 -9.61 26.88 -20.55
C ALA A 276 -8.77 27.14 -19.29
N SER A 277 -7.70 26.36 -19.13
CA SER A 277 -6.77 26.52 -18.02
C SER A 277 -6.00 27.84 -18.14
N ALA A 278 -6.04 28.63 -17.06
CA ALA A 278 -5.35 29.92 -16.98
C ALA A 278 -4.77 30.16 -15.59
N GLU A 279 -3.84 31.10 -15.50
CA GLU A 279 -3.28 31.59 -14.25
C GLU A 279 -4.02 32.82 -13.76
N HIS A 280 -4.28 32.85 -12.46
CA HIS A 280 -5.02 33.91 -11.78
C HIS A 280 -4.26 34.32 -10.53
N VAL A 281 -3.94 35.61 -10.43
CA VAL A 281 -3.21 36.16 -9.29
C VAL A 281 -4.19 36.69 -8.26
N LEU A 282 -4.03 36.25 -7.02
CA LEU A 282 -4.84 36.63 -5.87
C LEU A 282 -3.92 37.14 -4.76
N GLU A 283 -4.33 38.19 -4.07
CA GLU A 283 -3.55 38.79 -2.99
C GLU A 283 -4.31 38.67 -1.67
N PHE A 284 -3.61 38.26 -0.61
CA PHE A 284 -4.16 38.05 0.72
C PHE A 284 -3.36 38.85 1.74
N VAL A 285 -4.06 39.55 2.64
CA VAL A 285 -3.45 40.29 3.75
C VAL A 285 -3.77 39.56 5.04
N LEU A 286 -2.79 38.87 5.60
CA LEU A 286 -2.94 38.02 6.77
C LEU A 286 -2.58 38.79 8.04
N ILE A 287 -3.60 39.04 8.86
CA ILE A 287 -3.43 39.64 10.20
C ILE A 287 -2.92 38.59 11.19
N GLU A 288 -3.38 37.35 11.03
CA GLU A 288 -2.96 36.19 11.82
C GLU A 288 -2.37 35.11 10.90
N PRO A 289 -1.39 34.33 11.37
CA PRO A 289 -0.81 33.26 10.56
C PRO A 289 -1.85 32.23 10.12
N ALA A 290 -1.83 31.85 8.84
CA ALA A 290 -2.79 30.93 8.25
C ALA A 290 -2.11 29.89 7.36
N SER A 291 -2.66 28.67 7.37
CA SER A 291 -2.08 27.51 6.68
C SER A 291 -3.12 26.70 5.89
N ARG A 292 -4.28 27.28 5.61
CA ARG A 292 -5.39 26.60 4.92
C ARG A 292 -6.11 27.55 3.98
N ILE A 293 -6.23 27.13 2.72
CA ILE A 293 -7.06 27.81 1.71
C ILE A 293 -8.38 27.08 1.60
N THR A 294 -9.49 27.73 1.93
CA THR A 294 -10.84 27.19 1.73
C THR A 294 -11.47 27.78 0.49
N ILE A 295 -12.04 26.95 -0.36
CA ILE A 295 -12.75 27.34 -1.58
C ILE A 295 -14.25 27.28 -1.30
N ARG A 296 -15.00 28.30 -1.71
CA ARG A 296 -16.47 28.39 -1.55
C ARG A 296 -17.14 28.97 -2.78
N GLY A 297 -18.43 28.69 -2.93
CA GLY A 297 -19.25 29.20 -4.04
C GLY A 297 -19.26 28.28 -5.26
N LEU A 298 -18.79 27.04 -5.13
CA LEU A 298 -18.85 26.02 -6.17
C LEU A 298 -20.29 25.50 -6.34
N GLU A 299 -20.68 25.28 -7.58
CA GLU A 299 -21.87 24.51 -7.96
C GLU A 299 -21.42 23.10 -8.33
N THR A 300 -21.90 22.09 -7.61
CA THR A 300 -21.43 20.70 -7.76
C THR A 300 -22.47 19.80 -8.41
N THR A 301 -23.48 20.37 -9.07
CA THR A 301 -24.53 19.62 -9.76
C THR A 301 -24.06 19.24 -11.18
N PRO A 302 -24.07 17.93 -11.55
CA PRO A 302 -23.69 17.50 -12.89
C PRO A 302 -24.65 18.08 -13.96
N PRO A 303 -24.16 18.42 -15.16
CA PRO A 303 -25.00 18.91 -16.24
C PRO A 303 -26.05 17.86 -16.65
N PRO A 304 -27.32 18.25 -16.91
CA PRO A 304 -28.32 17.31 -17.41
C PRO A 304 -27.87 16.66 -18.72
N GLY A 305 -27.80 15.32 -18.75
CA GLY A 305 -27.42 14.55 -19.93
C GLY A 305 -25.91 14.34 -20.14
N SER A 306 -25.06 14.76 -19.20
CA SER A 306 -23.61 14.47 -19.23
C SER A 306 -23.32 12.97 -19.09
N GLU A 307 -22.37 12.45 -19.88
CA GLU A 307 -21.82 11.10 -19.69
C GLU A 307 -20.99 11.02 -18.40
N ASP A 308 -20.29 12.11 -18.03
CA ASP A 308 -19.57 12.22 -16.75
C ASP A 308 -20.57 12.61 -15.65
N ARG A 309 -20.73 11.72 -14.67
CA ARG A 309 -21.66 11.86 -13.53
C ARG A 309 -21.01 12.47 -12.29
N ARG A 310 -19.72 12.82 -12.34
CA ARG A 310 -19.01 13.42 -11.20
C ARG A 310 -19.52 14.83 -10.89
N THR A 311 -19.43 15.21 -9.62
CA THR A 311 -19.83 16.52 -9.11
C THR A 311 -18.68 17.52 -9.25
N LEU A 312 -18.35 17.87 -10.50
CA LEU A 312 -17.17 18.66 -10.86
C LEU A 312 -17.42 20.17 -10.64
N GLY A 313 -16.57 20.79 -9.83
CA GLY A 313 -16.59 22.24 -9.59
C GLY A 313 -15.47 22.98 -10.33
N LEU A 314 -14.31 23.03 -9.69
CA LEU A 314 -13.08 23.67 -10.14
C LEU A 314 -12.01 22.60 -10.36
N GLY A 315 -11.29 22.68 -11.48
CA GLY A 315 -10.10 21.89 -11.77
C GLY A 315 -8.86 22.65 -11.34
N LEU A 316 -8.14 22.12 -10.34
CA LEU A 316 -6.97 22.77 -9.76
C LEU A 316 -5.68 22.11 -10.26
N ILE A 317 -4.79 22.90 -10.87
CA ILE A 317 -3.53 22.43 -11.45
C ILE A 317 -2.35 22.72 -10.52
N SER A 318 -2.20 23.98 -10.10
CA SER A 318 -1.12 24.40 -9.23
C SER A 318 -1.44 25.69 -8.48
N MET A 319 -0.71 25.95 -7.39
CA MET A 319 -0.71 27.22 -6.68
C MET A 319 0.73 27.61 -6.36
N GLN A 320 1.16 28.77 -6.84
CA GLN A 320 2.46 29.37 -6.48
C GLN A 320 2.23 30.47 -5.44
N PHE A 321 3.09 30.52 -4.44
CA PHE A 321 3.05 31.45 -3.32
C PHE A 321 4.29 32.32 -3.36
N SER A 322 4.11 33.63 -3.22
CA SER A 322 5.21 34.58 -3.16
C SER A 322 4.91 35.76 -2.23
N GLN A 323 5.96 36.36 -1.67
CA GLN A 323 5.83 37.51 -0.80
C GLN A 323 5.77 38.79 -1.62
N LEU A 324 4.88 39.71 -1.24
CA LEU A 324 4.81 41.04 -1.84
C LEU A 324 5.63 42.02 -1.00
N GLU A 325 6.76 42.49 -1.53
CA GLU A 325 7.51 43.57 -0.90
C GLU A 325 6.65 44.83 -0.79
N ARG A 326 6.72 45.48 0.37
CA ARG A 326 5.98 46.70 0.67
C ARG A 326 6.65 47.87 -0.04
N THR A 327 6.20 48.23 -1.24
CA THR A 327 6.73 49.39 -1.98
C THR A 327 6.32 50.71 -1.30
N ALA A 328 7.30 51.57 -0.99
CA ALA A 328 7.10 52.98 -0.70
C ALA A 328 7.49 53.80 -1.95
N ASP A 329 6.60 54.67 -2.42
CA ASP A 329 6.70 55.41 -3.68
C ASP A 329 7.61 56.67 -3.64
N ILE A 330 8.10 57.00 -4.85
CA ILE A 330 8.35 58.32 -5.52
C ILE A 330 9.80 58.55 -6.04
N PRO A 331 10.00 59.02 -7.31
CA PRO A 331 11.21 58.84 -8.13
C PRO A 331 12.03 60.13 -8.42
N THR A 332 13.28 60.00 -8.92
CA THR A 332 13.97 60.90 -9.91
C THR A 332 15.38 60.39 -10.33
N PRO A 333 16.05 60.89 -11.40
CA PRO A 333 16.44 60.06 -12.57
C PRO A 333 17.93 60.09 -13.03
N GLY A 334 18.26 59.23 -14.00
CA GLY A 334 19.48 59.25 -14.86
C GLY A 334 20.63 58.39 -14.31
N THR A 335 21.41 57.60 -15.05
CA THR A 335 21.82 57.49 -16.48
C THR A 335 22.25 56.01 -16.68
N GLY A 336 22.00 55.27 -17.76
CA GLY A 336 22.45 55.43 -19.15
C GLY A 336 23.35 54.24 -19.57
N HIS A 337 23.08 53.67 -20.76
CA HIS A 337 23.89 52.71 -21.57
C HIS A 337 23.76 51.22 -21.20
N SER A 338 23.85 50.24 -22.11
CA SER A 338 23.53 50.03 -23.54
C SER A 338 23.95 48.58 -23.85
N ASP A 339 23.25 47.91 -24.77
CA ASP A 339 23.74 46.81 -25.64
C ASP A 339 24.05 45.43 -25.02
N THR A 340 23.93 44.27 -25.68
CA THR A 340 23.33 43.78 -26.94
C THR A 340 23.28 42.24 -26.87
N ALA A 341 22.39 41.67 -27.69
CA ALA A 341 22.16 40.26 -28.03
C ALA A 341 23.38 39.32 -28.13
N ARG A 342 23.15 38.00 -27.92
CA ARG A 342 23.14 37.01 -29.03
C ARG A 342 22.74 35.59 -28.62
N ALA A 343 21.85 35.04 -29.45
CA ALA A 343 21.45 33.64 -29.55
C ALA A 343 22.57 32.75 -30.13
N ARG A 344 22.54 31.45 -29.77
CA ARG A 344 23.11 30.34 -30.56
C ARG A 344 22.35 29.02 -30.27
N GLU A 345 21.58 28.58 -31.25
CA GLU A 345 21.38 27.16 -31.61
C GLU A 345 22.44 26.80 -32.69
N PRO A 346 22.86 25.52 -32.93
CA PRO A 346 21.98 24.40 -33.33
C PRO A 346 22.39 22.95 -32.92
N SER A 347 21.45 22.02 -33.16
CA SER A 347 21.41 20.53 -33.12
C SER A 347 22.46 19.81 -34.03
N PRO A 348 22.55 18.45 -34.20
CA PRO A 348 21.87 17.27 -33.59
C PRO A 348 22.78 16.03 -33.22
N GLN A 349 22.13 15.01 -32.60
CA GLN A 349 22.43 13.59 -32.18
C GLN A 349 23.47 12.71 -32.95
N PRO A 350 24.07 11.61 -32.38
CA PRO A 350 23.35 10.37 -31.99
C PRO A 350 23.87 9.44 -30.84
N ALA A 351 22.91 8.71 -30.25
CA ALA A 351 22.86 7.26 -29.92
C ALA A 351 23.86 6.55 -28.96
N ILE A 352 23.25 5.91 -27.95
CA ILE A 352 23.62 4.66 -27.22
C ILE A 352 24.75 4.76 -26.19
N GLU A 353 24.38 4.94 -24.91
CA GLU A 353 25.03 4.37 -23.69
C GLU A 353 24.54 4.95 -22.33
N ALA A 354 23.51 5.81 -22.28
CA ALA A 354 23.10 6.50 -21.04
C ALA A 354 21.62 6.26 -20.63
N ALA A 355 21.16 5.01 -20.59
CA ALA A 355 19.79 4.65 -20.19
C ALA A 355 19.70 4.06 -18.76
N MET A 356 20.57 4.48 -17.83
CA MET A 356 20.55 4.05 -16.41
C MET A 356 20.78 5.19 -15.41
N SER A 357 20.40 6.43 -15.72
CA SER A 357 20.54 7.53 -14.75
C SER A 357 19.42 8.58 -14.75
N GLN A 358 18.26 8.30 -15.36
CA GLN A 358 17.11 9.21 -15.30
C GLN A 358 15.79 8.45 -15.12
N SER A 359 15.63 7.86 -13.94
CA SER A 359 14.31 7.67 -13.33
C SER A 359 14.44 7.95 -11.84
N GLU A 360 13.35 8.46 -11.27
CA GLU A 360 13.09 8.70 -9.84
C GLU A 360 13.40 10.10 -9.32
N GLY A 361 12.32 10.84 -9.07
CA GLY A 361 12.35 11.92 -8.10
C GLY A 361 12.64 11.33 -6.73
N ALA A 362 13.87 11.46 -6.27
CA ALA A 362 14.27 11.15 -4.90
C ALA A 362 13.40 12.00 -3.94
N GLY A 363 12.45 11.36 -3.26
CA GLY A 363 11.84 11.98 -2.09
C GLY A 363 12.90 12.17 -1.02
N GLU A 364 12.86 13.29 -0.30
CA GLU A 364 13.78 13.54 0.82
C GLU A 364 13.74 12.40 1.84
N ASP A 365 14.92 12.01 2.35
CA ASP A 365 15.04 11.03 3.43
C ASP A 365 14.35 11.55 4.70
N LYS A 366 13.44 10.76 5.23
CA LYS A 366 12.67 11.07 6.44
C LYS A 366 13.14 10.23 7.60
N ILE A 367 13.18 10.86 8.77
CA ILE A 367 13.53 10.21 10.04
C ILE A 367 12.26 10.11 10.89
N LEU A 368 11.87 8.88 11.23
CA LEU A 368 10.74 8.60 12.10
C LEU A 368 11.24 8.09 13.46
N ALA A 369 11.19 8.95 14.48
CA ALA A 369 11.48 8.53 15.86
C ALA A 369 10.36 7.64 16.40
N LEU A 370 10.71 6.45 16.91
CA LEU A 370 9.78 5.45 17.46
C LEU A 370 10.10 5.20 18.93
N LYS A 371 9.06 5.17 19.77
CA LYS A 371 9.17 4.90 21.20
C LYS A 371 7.90 4.23 21.74
N GLY A 372 8.08 3.25 22.62
CA GLY A 372 6.99 2.55 23.30
C GLY A 372 6.66 1.22 22.62
N VAL A 373 5.38 0.82 22.67
CA VAL A 373 4.90 -0.41 22.01
C VAL A 373 4.49 -0.05 20.58
N ILE A 374 5.11 -0.72 19.61
CA ILE A 374 4.98 -0.43 18.18
C ILE A 374 4.21 -1.57 17.51
N TYR A 375 3.06 -1.23 16.95
CA TYR A 375 2.22 -2.13 16.17
C TYR A 375 2.44 -1.81 14.69
N THR A 376 2.64 -2.82 13.86
CA THR A 376 2.84 -2.62 12.42
C THR A 376 1.87 -3.48 11.63
N SER A 377 1.29 -2.91 10.58
CA SER A 377 0.50 -3.64 9.59
C SER A 377 0.93 -3.23 8.19
N VAL A 378 1.11 -4.22 7.31
CA VAL A 378 1.59 -4.02 5.93
C VAL A 378 0.51 -4.50 4.96
N PHE A 379 -0.07 -3.60 4.17
CA PHE A 379 -1.20 -3.93 3.30
C PHE A 379 -1.36 -2.95 2.13
N ASN A 380 -2.03 -3.40 1.06
CA ASN A 380 -2.57 -2.49 0.04
C ASN A 380 -3.90 -1.92 0.54
N PRO A 381 -4.03 -0.59 0.74
CA PRO A 381 -5.26 -0.01 1.26
C PRO A 381 -6.45 -0.05 0.29
N ALA A 382 -6.22 -0.23 -1.01
CA ALA A 382 -7.27 -0.39 -2.02
C ALA A 382 -7.89 -1.80 -1.99
N ASP A 383 -7.23 -2.75 -1.34
CA ASP A 383 -7.73 -4.10 -1.17
C ASP A 383 -8.70 -4.18 0.02
N GLY A 384 -9.99 -4.17 -0.29
CA GLY A 384 -11.07 -4.20 0.70
C GLY A 384 -11.01 -5.42 1.63
N ARG A 385 -10.29 -6.49 1.27
CA ARG A 385 -10.12 -7.67 2.13
C ARG A 385 -9.27 -7.40 3.36
N LYS A 386 -8.34 -6.43 3.29
CA LYS A 386 -7.35 -6.17 4.35
C LYS A 386 -7.94 -5.54 5.62
N ASN A 387 -9.17 -5.02 5.54
CA ASN A 387 -9.95 -4.52 6.67
C ASN A 387 -9.19 -3.56 7.60
N TRP A 388 -8.38 -2.67 7.01
CA TRP A 388 -7.50 -1.79 7.77
C TRP A 388 -8.25 -0.72 8.59
N ILE A 389 -9.52 -0.45 8.26
CA ILE A 389 -10.38 0.45 9.03
C ILE A 389 -10.64 -0.12 10.44
N ASP A 390 -10.88 -1.42 10.56
CA ASP A 390 -11.05 -2.07 11.86
C ASP A 390 -9.75 -2.03 12.67
N ILE A 391 -8.59 -2.22 12.04
CA ILE A 391 -7.28 -2.08 12.69
C ILE A 391 -7.14 -0.68 13.31
N VAL A 392 -7.37 0.37 12.52
CA VAL A 392 -7.21 1.76 12.98
C VAL A 392 -8.20 2.10 14.08
N THR A 393 -9.48 1.76 13.91
CA THR A 393 -10.51 2.06 14.90
C THR A 393 -10.28 1.29 16.21
N ALA A 394 -10.05 -0.03 16.15
CA ALA A 394 -9.82 -0.84 17.34
C ALA A 394 -8.57 -0.38 18.12
N PHE A 395 -7.48 -0.06 17.42
CA PHE A 395 -6.27 0.51 18.02
C PHE A 395 -6.55 1.84 18.72
N CYS A 396 -7.22 2.78 18.05
CA CYS A 396 -7.59 4.06 18.63
C CYS A 396 -8.48 3.92 19.87
N TYR A 397 -9.43 2.97 19.87
CA TYR A 397 -10.27 2.73 21.03
C TYR A 397 -9.51 2.07 22.18
N ALA A 398 -8.62 1.11 21.89
CA ALA A 398 -7.79 0.45 22.89
C ALA A 398 -6.79 1.42 23.56
N HIS A 399 -6.20 2.34 22.80
CA HIS A 399 -5.11 3.19 23.27
C HIS A 399 -5.46 4.68 23.26
N ARG A 400 -6.75 5.03 23.33
CA ARG A 400 -7.23 6.41 23.22
C ARG A 400 -6.51 7.38 24.16
N THR A 401 -6.17 6.97 25.38
CA THR A 401 -5.50 7.83 26.37
C THR A 401 -3.99 7.57 26.48
N ASN A 402 -3.44 6.65 25.68
CA ASN A 402 -2.08 6.15 25.81
C ASN A 402 -1.14 6.70 24.73
N SER A 403 -0.23 7.59 25.11
CA SER A 403 0.76 8.19 24.19
C SER A 403 1.96 7.30 23.86
N ASN A 404 2.11 6.15 24.55
CA ASN A 404 3.22 5.20 24.40
C ASN A 404 2.87 4.01 23.49
N ALA A 405 1.74 4.05 22.79
CA ALA A 405 1.38 3.10 21.75
C ALA A 405 1.43 3.78 20.37
N THR A 406 2.10 3.16 19.41
CA THR A 406 2.18 3.63 18.02
C THR A 406 1.70 2.53 17.07
N LEU A 407 0.80 2.87 16.14
CA LEU A 407 0.41 2.03 15.02
C LEU A 407 1.04 2.55 13.73
N ILE A 408 1.84 1.72 13.07
CA ILE A 408 2.44 1.95 11.76
C ILE A 408 1.61 1.20 10.70
N LEU A 409 1.11 1.93 9.73
CA LEU A 409 0.42 1.42 8.55
C LEU A 409 1.35 1.54 7.36
N LYS A 410 2.00 0.45 6.98
CA LYS A 410 2.86 0.42 5.80
C LYS A 410 2.01 0.15 4.56
N MET A 411 1.84 1.19 3.73
CA MET A 411 0.97 1.17 2.55
C MET A 411 1.72 0.60 1.34
N VAL A 412 1.22 -0.51 0.80
CA VAL A 412 1.71 -1.17 -0.41
C VAL A 412 0.92 -0.64 -1.62
N THR A 413 1.17 0.62 -1.97
CA THR A 413 0.54 1.29 -3.12
C THR A 413 1.32 2.53 -3.55
N ASN A 414 1.34 2.81 -4.84
CA ASN A 414 1.85 4.07 -5.38
C ASN A 414 0.80 5.17 -5.43
N ASN A 415 -0.47 4.86 -5.17
CA ASN A 415 -1.55 5.83 -5.23
C ASN A 415 -1.95 6.30 -3.83
N ALA A 416 -1.45 7.47 -3.40
CA ALA A 416 -1.80 8.05 -2.10
C ALA A 416 -3.32 8.31 -1.94
N SER A 417 -4.02 8.63 -3.03
CA SER A 417 -5.46 8.94 -2.99
C SER A 417 -6.32 7.74 -2.57
N SER A 418 -5.81 6.51 -2.70
CA SER A 418 -6.51 5.28 -2.33
C SER A 418 -6.87 5.18 -0.83
N TYR A 419 -6.13 5.87 0.04
CA TYR A 419 -6.29 5.76 1.49
C TYR A 419 -6.31 7.09 2.24
N MET A 420 -5.63 8.11 1.71
CA MET A 420 -5.36 9.36 2.44
C MET A 420 -6.63 10.04 2.94
N GLY A 421 -7.63 10.20 2.07
CA GLY A 421 -8.91 10.84 2.42
C GLY A 421 -9.69 10.05 3.47
N THR A 422 -9.77 8.73 3.30
CA THR A 422 -10.45 7.83 4.24
C THR A 422 -9.76 7.81 5.59
N LEU A 423 -8.44 7.69 5.63
CA LEU A 423 -7.66 7.68 6.86
C LEU A 423 -7.81 9.02 7.61
N ARG A 424 -7.69 10.16 6.93
CA ARG A 424 -7.89 11.49 7.55
C ARG A 424 -9.29 11.67 8.12
N LEU A 425 -10.33 11.26 7.37
CA LEU A 425 -11.70 11.30 7.88
C LEU A 425 -11.85 10.42 9.12
N LEU A 426 -11.30 9.21 9.10
CA LEU A 426 -11.35 8.26 10.20
C LEU A 426 -10.66 8.82 11.45
N LEU A 427 -9.44 9.35 11.32
CA LEU A 427 -8.73 9.99 12.43
C LEU A 427 -9.50 11.20 12.99
N THR A 428 -10.16 11.97 12.13
CA THR A 428 -10.99 13.10 12.55
C THR A 428 -12.23 12.65 13.34
N GLN A 429 -12.87 11.55 12.93
CA GLN A 429 -14.02 10.97 13.64
C GLN A 429 -13.62 10.31 14.96
N LEU A 430 -12.39 9.81 15.07
CA LEU A 430 -11.86 9.15 16.26
C LEU A 430 -11.30 10.14 17.30
N ALA A 431 -11.03 11.37 16.91
CA ALA A 431 -10.52 12.41 17.81
C ALA A 431 -11.50 12.69 18.97
N PRO A 432 -11.01 13.03 20.18
CA PRO A 432 -9.60 13.09 20.57
C PRO A 432 -9.00 11.72 20.96
N PHE A 433 -7.72 11.51 20.63
CA PHE A 433 -6.91 10.36 21.06
C PHE A 433 -5.43 10.75 21.24
N ASN A 434 -4.72 10.04 22.12
CA ASN A 434 -3.31 10.27 22.47
C ASN A 434 -2.34 9.27 21.83
N CYS A 435 -2.82 8.08 21.43
CA CYS A 435 -2.00 7.12 20.69
C CYS A 435 -1.53 7.70 19.35
N ARG A 436 -0.42 7.17 18.83
CA ARG A 436 0.13 7.65 17.57
C ARG A 436 -0.26 6.71 16.43
N ILE A 437 -0.75 7.27 15.33
CA ILE A 437 -0.94 6.55 14.07
C ILE A 437 -0.03 7.17 13.03
N VAL A 438 0.74 6.32 12.35
CA VAL A 438 1.69 6.69 11.30
C VAL A 438 1.38 5.86 10.07
N ALA A 439 1.24 6.47 8.90
CA ALA A 439 1.20 5.78 7.63
C ALA A 439 2.44 6.10 6.80
N ILE A 440 3.09 5.05 6.29
CA ILE A 440 4.31 5.12 5.47
C ILE A 440 3.97 4.59 4.08
N ARG A 441 4.16 5.40 3.03
CA ARG A 441 3.95 5.00 1.63
C ARG A 441 5.25 5.10 0.85
N GLY A 442 5.45 4.16 -0.08
CA GLY A 442 6.62 4.05 -0.94
C GLY A 442 7.21 2.64 -0.89
N PHE A 443 8.12 2.30 -1.80
CA PHE A 443 8.91 1.08 -1.66
C PHE A 443 9.90 1.25 -0.48
N LEU A 444 10.01 0.24 0.40
CA LEU A 444 11.09 0.20 1.39
C LEU A 444 12.13 -0.80 0.89
N PRO A 445 13.39 -0.37 0.68
CA PRO A 445 14.47 -1.30 0.41
C PRO A 445 14.58 -2.35 1.52
N THR A 446 15.13 -3.52 1.21
CA THR A 446 15.23 -4.68 2.12
C THR A 446 15.75 -4.29 3.50
N GLU A 447 16.87 -3.57 3.59
CA GLU A 447 17.44 -3.12 4.87
C GLU A 447 16.48 -2.22 5.67
N THR A 448 15.76 -1.32 4.99
CA THR A 448 14.79 -0.44 5.65
C THR A 448 13.56 -1.21 6.13
N TYR A 449 13.13 -2.21 5.37
CA TYR A 449 12.02 -3.09 5.76
C TYR A 449 12.41 -3.98 6.95
N GLU A 450 13.62 -4.54 6.96
CA GLU A 450 14.18 -5.27 8.11
C GLU A 450 14.28 -4.39 9.36
N ASN A 451 14.69 -3.12 9.20
CA ASN A 451 14.70 -2.14 10.29
C ASN A 451 13.30 -1.84 10.83
N LEU A 452 12.28 -1.76 9.95
CA LEU A 452 10.88 -1.64 10.37
C LEU A 452 10.43 -2.87 11.16
N MET A 453 10.80 -4.08 10.72
CA MET A 453 10.50 -5.32 11.45
C MET A 453 11.15 -5.32 12.83
N ALA A 454 12.44 -4.99 12.92
CA ALA A 454 13.17 -4.92 14.19
C ALA A 454 12.59 -3.86 15.15
N ALA A 455 12.10 -2.74 14.61
CA ALA A 455 11.43 -1.67 15.35
C ALA A 455 9.97 -1.98 15.74
N THR A 456 9.44 -3.16 15.38
CA THR A 456 8.05 -3.56 15.67
C THR A 456 7.99 -4.45 16.91
N SER A 457 6.99 -4.19 17.77
CA SER A 457 6.63 -5.04 18.91
C SER A 457 5.61 -6.10 18.51
N TYR A 458 4.58 -5.71 17.76
CA TYR A 458 3.53 -6.62 17.30
C TYR A 458 3.18 -6.39 15.84
N TYR A 459 3.06 -7.47 15.07
CA TYR A 459 2.47 -7.40 13.74
C TYR A 459 0.96 -7.57 13.83
N VAL A 460 0.18 -6.78 13.09
CA VAL A 460 -1.28 -6.80 13.14
C VAL A 460 -1.88 -7.16 11.78
N ASN A 461 -2.70 -8.21 11.77
CA ASN A 461 -3.55 -8.59 10.64
C ASN A 461 -5.02 -8.66 11.09
N ALA A 462 -5.91 -8.04 10.32
CA ALA A 462 -7.36 -8.17 10.51
C ALA A 462 -8.07 -8.48 9.18
N SER A 463 -7.36 -9.08 8.23
CA SER A 463 -7.91 -9.40 6.92
C SER A 463 -9.12 -10.33 7.03
N HIS A 464 -10.12 -10.10 6.18
CA HIS A 464 -11.29 -10.97 6.06
C HIS A 464 -10.95 -12.38 5.59
N CYS A 465 -9.83 -12.51 4.87
CA CYS A 465 -9.31 -13.75 4.32
C CYS A 465 -7.88 -13.49 3.80
N GLU A 466 -7.02 -14.50 3.90
CA GLU A 466 -5.66 -14.52 3.34
C GLU A 466 -5.35 -15.88 2.74
N GLY A 467 -4.68 -15.89 1.59
CA GLY A 467 -4.24 -17.11 0.92
C GLY A 467 -2.86 -17.59 1.40
N LEU A 468 -2.14 -16.72 2.14
CA LEU A 468 -0.93 -17.03 2.89
C LEU A 468 -0.60 -15.94 3.92
N CYS A 469 -0.60 -14.66 3.48
CA CYS A 469 -0.09 -13.47 4.20
C CYS A 469 1.45 -13.46 4.40
N LEU A 470 2.20 -13.15 3.34
CA LEU A 470 3.67 -13.07 3.39
C LEU A 470 4.22 -12.14 4.49
N PRO A 471 3.74 -10.89 4.64
CA PRO A 471 4.30 -10.01 5.67
C PRO A 471 4.10 -10.55 7.10
N LEU A 472 2.97 -11.20 7.38
CA LEU A 472 2.77 -11.82 8.69
C LEU A 472 3.80 -12.93 8.96
N MET A 473 4.07 -13.78 7.97
CA MET A 473 5.07 -14.86 8.10
C MET A 473 6.50 -14.32 8.23
N GLU A 474 6.85 -13.25 7.53
CA GLU A 474 8.16 -12.58 7.65
C GLU A 474 8.37 -12.05 9.07
N PHE A 475 7.39 -11.32 9.61
CA PHE A 475 7.46 -10.77 10.97
C PHE A 475 7.56 -11.87 12.03
N LEU A 476 6.75 -12.94 11.92
CA LEU A 476 6.85 -14.11 12.81
C LEU A 476 8.21 -14.80 12.68
N SER A 477 8.76 -14.91 11.47
CA SER A 477 10.09 -15.50 11.22
C SER A 477 11.22 -14.68 11.83
N GLY A 478 11.04 -13.36 11.96
CA GLY A 478 11.92 -12.47 12.71
C GLY A 478 11.78 -12.60 14.24
N GLY A 479 10.68 -13.17 14.74
CA GLY A 479 10.35 -13.22 16.16
C GLY A 479 9.40 -12.11 16.64
N VAL A 480 8.71 -11.42 15.73
CA VAL A 480 7.68 -10.45 16.09
C VAL A 480 6.36 -11.19 16.32
N VAL A 481 5.80 -11.04 17.53
CA VAL A 481 4.53 -11.66 17.93
C VAL A 481 3.36 -11.04 17.17
N ALA A 482 2.33 -11.83 16.85
CA ALA A 482 1.21 -11.38 16.03
C ALA A 482 -0.05 -11.03 16.82
N ILE A 483 -0.88 -10.16 16.24
CA ILE A 483 -2.32 -10.04 16.49
C ILE A 483 -2.98 -10.39 15.17
N ALA A 484 -3.63 -11.55 15.10
CA ALA A 484 -4.18 -12.05 13.84
C ALA A 484 -5.35 -13.02 14.06
N PRO A 485 -6.27 -13.17 13.10
CA PRO A 485 -7.21 -14.29 13.11
C PRO A 485 -6.51 -15.60 12.71
N ASP A 486 -7.07 -16.72 13.15
CA ASP A 486 -6.64 -18.09 12.81
C ASP A 486 -7.50 -18.70 11.69
N THR A 487 -7.90 -17.88 10.72
CA THR A 487 -8.79 -18.29 9.61
C THR A 487 -8.06 -18.36 8.28
N THR A 488 -8.65 -19.08 7.33
CA THR A 488 -8.09 -19.31 5.99
C THR A 488 -6.67 -19.87 6.06
N ALA A 489 -5.72 -19.38 5.28
CA ALA A 489 -4.34 -19.84 5.32
C ALA A 489 -3.63 -19.58 6.66
N MET A 490 -4.03 -18.55 7.41
CA MET A 490 -3.40 -18.22 8.69
C MET A 490 -3.63 -19.32 9.75
N ALA A 491 -4.69 -20.13 9.60
CA ALA A 491 -4.98 -21.27 10.48
C ALA A 491 -3.85 -22.32 10.52
N ASP A 492 -3.00 -22.36 9.49
CA ASP A 492 -1.90 -23.33 9.41
C ASP A 492 -0.76 -23.00 10.39
N TYR A 493 -0.68 -21.76 10.86
CA TYR A 493 0.44 -21.31 11.68
C TYR A 493 0.07 -20.38 12.84
N ILE A 494 -1.08 -19.72 12.84
CA ILE A 494 -1.50 -18.87 13.96
C ILE A 494 -2.12 -19.71 15.09
N ASN A 495 -1.58 -19.56 16.29
CA ASN A 495 -2.07 -20.18 17.53
C ASN A 495 -1.78 -19.25 18.74
N ASP A 496 -2.20 -19.66 19.94
CA ASP A 496 -2.05 -18.87 21.17
C ASP A 496 -0.58 -18.73 21.66
N ASP A 497 0.33 -19.57 21.17
CA ASP A 497 1.76 -19.55 21.57
C ASP A 497 2.54 -18.44 20.86
N ILE A 498 2.06 -17.96 19.70
CA ILE A 498 2.76 -16.98 18.86
C ILE A 498 1.91 -15.75 18.51
N ALA A 499 0.64 -15.73 18.93
CA ALA A 499 -0.28 -14.65 18.58
C ALA A 499 -1.37 -14.39 19.63
N PHE A 500 -1.84 -13.15 19.69
CA PHE A 500 -3.13 -12.81 20.29
C PHE A 500 -4.23 -12.97 19.25
N ARG A 501 -4.98 -14.07 19.35
CA ARG A 501 -5.97 -14.44 18.33
C ARG A 501 -7.18 -13.52 18.31
N VAL A 502 -7.52 -13.07 17.10
CA VAL A 502 -8.70 -12.25 16.82
C VAL A 502 -9.84 -13.16 16.36
N LYS A 503 -11.00 -13.04 17.01
CA LYS A 503 -12.18 -13.86 16.66
C LYS A 503 -12.77 -13.38 15.33
N SER A 504 -13.45 -14.29 14.64
CA SER A 504 -14.16 -13.98 13.41
C SER A 504 -15.41 -14.86 13.23
N SER A 505 -16.24 -14.51 12.26
CA SER A 505 -17.44 -15.26 11.87
C SER A 505 -17.56 -15.34 10.37
N VAL A 506 -18.08 -16.44 9.84
CA VAL A 506 -18.26 -16.65 8.41
C VAL A 506 -19.32 -15.69 7.83
N GLU A 507 -19.08 -15.17 6.63
CA GLU A 507 -20.04 -14.40 5.84
C GLU A 507 -19.99 -14.75 4.35
N GLN A 508 -21.10 -14.51 3.64
CA GLN A 508 -21.20 -14.74 2.19
C GLN A 508 -20.36 -13.71 1.42
N ASN A 509 -19.74 -14.15 0.32
CA ASN A 509 -18.96 -13.30 -0.56
C ASN A 509 -19.04 -13.76 -2.02
N VAL A 510 -18.59 -12.89 -2.92
CA VAL A 510 -18.40 -13.17 -4.35
C VAL A 510 -16.99 -13.73 -4.60
N TRP A 511 -16.78 -14.44 -5.70
CA TRP A 511 -15.42 -14.69 -6.18
C TRP A 511 -14.83 -13.38 -6.71
N PRO A 512 -13.56 -13.07 -6.43
CA PRO A 512 -12.97 -11.76 -6.73
C PRO A 512 -12.90 -11.44 -8.23
N ASP A 513 -12.73 -12.45 -9.08
CA ASP A 513 -12.60 -12.29 -10.54
C ASP A 513 -13.92 -12.55 -11.31
N ASP A 514 -15.02 -12.82 -10.59
CA ASP A 514 -16.33 -13.05 -11.20
C ASP A 514 -17.11 -11.72 -11.32
N PRO A 515 -17.29 -11.16 -12.53
CA PRO A 515 -17.92 -9.86 -12.74
C PRO A 515 -19.44 -9.88 -12.48
N ARG A 516 -20.03 -11.05 -12.22
CA ARG A 516 -21.48 -11.23 -12.03
C ARG A 516 -21.92 -10.94 -10.59
N ASP A 517 -20.98 -10.71 -9.68
CA ASP A 517 -21.23 -10.44 -8.25
C ASP A 517 -22.15 -11.47 -7.57
N LEU A 518 -21.98 -12.76 -7.91
CA LEU A 518 -22.78 -13.84 -7.35
C LEU A 518 -22.21 -14.30 -6.01
N PHE A 519 -23.02 -14.27 -4.96
CA PHE A 519 -22.67 -14.83 -3.65
C PHE A 519 -22.56 -16.35 -3.73
N ARG A 520 -21.33 -16.84 -3.95
CA ARG A 520 -21.00 -18.25 -4.23
C ARG A 520 -19.95 -18.81 -3.28
N THR A 521 -19.27 -17.95 -2.55
CA THR A 521 -18.19 -18.34 -1.66
C THR A 521 -18.34 -17.69 -0.30
N LEU A 522 -17.49 -18.10 0.64
CA LEU A 522 -17.49 -17.57 2.00
C LEU A 522 -16.15 -16.91 2.30
N ARG A 523 -16.20 -15.86 3.11
CA ARG A 523 -15.05 -15.22 3.77
C ARG A 523 -15.34 -15.06 5.26
N TYR A 524 -14.45 -14.38 5.99
CA TYR A 524 -14.61 -14.14 7.41
C TYR A 524 -14.77 -12.66 7.73
N ARG A 525 -15.71 -12.36 8.62
CA ARG A 525 -15.88 -11.05 9.24
C ARG A 525 -15.15 -11.03 10.58
N ILE A 526 -14.27 -10.06 10.77
CA ILE A 526 -13.56 -9.89 12.04
C ILE A 526 -14.52 -9.44 13.14
N ASN A 527 -14.34 -9.99 14.34
CA ASN A 527 -14.97 -9.50 15.54
C ASN A 527 -14.14 -8.32 16.09
N TRP A 528 -14.64 -7.11 15.84
CA TRP A 528 -13.98 -5.86 16.22
C TRP A 528 -13.61 -5.77 17.71
N GLU A 529 -14.48 -6.27 18.61
CA GLU A 529 -14.22 -6.24 20.04
C GLU A 529 -13.01 -7.10 20.43
N SER A 530 -12.90 -8.31 19.87
CA SER A 530 -11.73 -9.16 20.11
C SER A 530 -10.43 -8.55 19.57
N LEU A 531 -10.49 -7.78 18.48
CA LEU A 531 -9.32 -7.06 17.96
C LEU A 531 -8.89 -5.95 18.93
N ARG A 532 -9.84 -5.16 19.45
CA ARG A 532 -9.59 -4.15 20.49
C ARG A 532 -8.99 -4.79 21.75
N ASP A 533 -9.55 -5.91 22.18
CA ASP A 533 -9.10 -6.60 23.40
C ASP A 533 -7.70 -7.21 23.21
N ALA A 534 -7.38 -7.70 22.02
CA ALA A 534 -6.03 -8.16 21.67
C ALA A 534 -5.01 -7.00 21.71
N PHE A 535 -5.37 -5.79 21.28
CA PHE A 535 -4.53 -4.60 21.47
C PHE A 535 -4.27 -4.29 22.96
N LEU A 536 -5.32 -4.34 23.79
CA LEU A 536 -5.19 -4.11 25.23
C LEU A 536 -4.30 -5.16 25.91
N GLU A 537 -4.54 -6.44 25.63
CA GLU A 537 -3.78 -7.54 26.25
C GLU A 537 -2.34 -7.59 25.76
N SER A 538 -2.09 -7.42 24.47
CA SER A 538 -0.72 -7.35 23.93
C SER A 538 0.06 -6.17 24.53
N TYR A 539 -0.58 -5.02 24.73
CA TYR A 539 0.07 -3.88 25.39
C TYR A 539 0.42 -4.22 26.84
N ARG A 540 -0.51 -4.81 27.59
CA ARG A 540 -0.28 -5.27 28.96
C ARG A 540 0.88 -6.24 29.02
N VAL A 541 0.92 -7.24 28.14
CA VAL A 541 2.03 -8.21 28.06
C VAL A 541 3.35 -7.50 27.76
N ALA A 542 3.38 -6.59 26.80
CA ALA A 542 4.59 -5.83 26.48
C ALA A 542 5.12 -5.01 27.67
N THR A 543 4.24 -4.44 28.51
CA THR A 543 4.66 -3.54 29.59
C THR A 543 4.78 -4.18 30.96
N GLU A 544 4.04 -5.25 31.23
CA GLU A 544 3.91 -5.87 32.56
C GLU A 544 4.40 -7.32 32.58
N ASP A 545 4.50 -7.99 31.43
CA ASP A 545 4.87 -9.41 31.31
C ASP A 545 5.84 -9.66 30.13
N PRO A 546 7.03 -9.03 30.13
CA PRO A 546 7.99 -9.14 29.03
C PRO A 546 8.57 -10.55 28.87
N GLU A 547 8.56 -11.38 29.92
CA GLU A 547 8.95 -12.79 29.84
C GLU A 547 8.01 -13.58 28.93
N ARG A 548 6.68 -13.41 29.10
CA ARG A 548 5.70 -14.02 28.19
C ARG A 548 5.91 -13.56 26.74
N TYR A 549 6.22 -12.28 26.51
CA TYR A 549 6.52 -11.81 25.14
C TYR A 549 7.76 -12.51 24.57
N ALA A 550 8.82 -12.68 25.36
CA ALA A 550 10.04 -13.34 24.93
C ALA A 550 9.78 -14.81 24.57
N ASP A 551 9.00 -15.53 25.37
CA ASP A 551 8.59 -16.90 25.09
C ASP A 551 7.80 -17.00 23.77
N MET A 552 6.82 -16.10 23.56
CA MET A 552 6.05 -16.04 22.32
C MET A 552 6.94 -15.75 21.09
N SER A 553 7.93 -14.88 21.23
CA SER A 553 8.91 -14.58 20.17
C SER A 553 9.76 -15.79 19.79
N ILE A 554 10.27 -16.52 20.78
CA ILE A 554 11.06 -17.75 20.55
C ILE A 554 10.20 -18.83 19.89
N ASN A 555 8.96 -18.98 20.35
CA ASN A 555 8.00 -19.92 19.77
C ASN A 555 7.69 -19.56 18.32
N ALA A 556 7.51 -18.28 17.99
CA ALA A 556 7.29 -17.81 16.62
C ALA A 556 8.46 -18.21 15.70
N GLN A 557 9.70 -17.98 16.12
CA GLN A 557 10.88 -18.34 15.34
C GLN A 557 10.98 -19.85 15.11
N THR A 558 10.81 -20.64 16.17
CA THR A 558 10.90 -22.10 16.14
C THR A 558 9.81 -22.72 15.26
N GLN A 559 8.58 -22.22 15.40
CA GLN A 559 7.45 -22.72 14.61
C GLN A 559 7.59 -22.33 13.13
N MET A 560 8.05 -21.11 12.83
CA MET A 560 8.29 -20.69 11.45
C MET A 560 9.46 -21.44 10.81
N GLU A 561 10.50 -21.78 11.55
CA GLU A 561 11.59 -22.64 11.07
C GLU A 561 11.05 -24.00 10.61
N ALA A 562 10.23 -24.64 11.44
CA ALA A 562 9.62 -25.93 11.12
C ALA A 562 8.57 -25.84 9.99
N TYR A 563 7.88 -24.70 9.85
CA TYR A 563 6.80 -24.52 8.89
C TYR A 563 7.28 -24.09 7.50
N CYS A 564 8.15 -23.08 7.44
CA CYS A 564 8.51 -22.33 6.23
C CYS A 564 10.02 -21.95 6.13
N SER A 565 10.93 -22.75 6.70
CA SER A 565 12.34 -22.72 6.28
C SER A 565 12.52 -23.29 4.87
N VAL A 566 13.61 -22.90 4.22
CA VAL A 566 14.06 -23.49 2.95
C VAL A 566 14.15 -25.00 3.09
N GLU A 567 14.76 -25.52 4.17
CA GLU A 567 14.86 -26.96 4.42
C GLU A 567 13.48 -27.63 4.54
N ALA A 568 12.58 -27.10 5.36
CA ALA A 568 11.24 -27.67 5.54
C ALA A 568 10.43 -27.68 4.24
N VAL A 569 10.53 -26.62 3.44
CA VAL A 569 9.85 -26.50 2.14
C VAL A 569 10.47 -27.41 1.09
N SER A 570 11.79 -27.49 0.99
CA SER A 570 12.49 -28.42 0.09
C SER A 570 12.13 -29.88 0.37
N ASN A 571 12.00 -30.28 1.63
CA ASN A 571 11.56 -31.62 2.02
C ASN A 571 10.12 -31.92 1.57
N LYS A 572 9.20 -30.96 1.74
CA LYS A 572 7.81 -31.07 1.25
C LYS A 572 7.75 -31.17 -0.27
N LEU A 573 8.51 -30.32 -0.98
CA LEU A 573 8.62 -30.32 -2.44
C LEU A 573 9.15 -31.66 -2.97
N SER A 574 10.27 -32.13 -2.44
CA SER A 574 10.86 -33.42 -2.82
C SER A 574 9.88 -34.57 -2.61
N THR A 575 9.17 -34.61 -1.47
CA THR A 575 8.16 -35.62 -1.20
C THR A 575 7.04 -35.60 -2.24
N PHE A 576 6.49 -34.41 -2.54
CA PHE A 576 5.38 -34.27 -3.49
C PHE A 576 5.77 -34.60 -4.93
N LEU A 577 6.94 -34.15 -5.38
CA LEU A 577 7.43 -34.40 -6.74
C LEU A 577 7.72 -35.89 -6.98
N ASN A 578 8.21 -36.61 -5.97
CA ASN A 578 8.51 -38.04 -6.07
C ASN A 578 7.27 -38.94 -6.02
N GLN A 579 6.16 -38.52 -5.39
CA GLN A 579 4.90 -39.30 -5.35
C GLN A 579 4.32 -39.55 -6.74
N SER A 580 4.55 -38.64 -7.67
CA SER A 580 4.05 -38.69 -9.06
C SER A 580 4.85 -39.61 -10.01
N VAL A 581 5.95 -40.22 -9.58
CA VAL A 581 6.78 -41.11 -10.43
C VAL A 581 6.34 -42.58 -10.33
N GLN A 582 5.39 -42.91 -9.44
CA GLN A 582 4.98 -44.30 -9.14
C GLN A 582 3.56 -44.69 -9.57
N SER A 583 2.83 -43.84 -10.31
CA SER A 583 1.46 -44.12 -10.77
C SER A 583 1.39 -44.44 -12.26
#